data_AF-A0A9E5DG10-F1
#
_entry.id   AF-A0A9E5DG10-F1
#
_cell.length_a   1.000
_cell.length_b   1.000
_cell.length_c   1.000
_cell.angle_alpha   90.00
_cell.angle_beta   90.00
_cell.angle_gamma   90.00
#
_symmetry.space_group_name_H-M   'P 1'
#
loop_
_entity.id
_entity.type
_entity.pdbx_description
1 polymer ?
#
loop_
_entity_poly.entity_id
_entity_poly.type
_entity_poly.pdbx_seq_one_letter_code
_entity_poly.pdbx_strand_id
1 'polypeptide(L)'
;MDLARLATSMKKLVDDYEKLIDKAIALKGADRGRYEVFISEATTLLQASKSILPEAKAVAGSYSSSDVLVKHISTYYRMIKYVSIRYLIDLMKETLQDSNLEQGVSARMHVLLAGFENLKDTL
;
A
#
# COMPACT_ATOMS: atom_id res chain seq x y z
N MET A 1 4.25 15.76 -11.40
CA MET A 1 3.29 15.11 -12.33
C MET A 1 2.15 16.08 -12.64
N ASP A 2 1.48 16.02 -13.81
CA ASP A 2 0.22 16.79 -13.98
C ASP A 2 -0.94 16.15 -13.21
N LEU A 3 -2.01 16.90 -12.95
CA LEU A 3 -3.14 16.46 -12.11
C LEU A 3 -3.88 15.24 -12.70
N ALA A 4 -4.03 15.14 -14.02
CA ALA A 4 -4.75 14.03 -14.65
C ALA A 4 -3.96 12.72 -14.54
N ARG A 5 -2.64 12.80 -14.76
CA ARG A 5 -1.72 11.67 -14.59
C ARG A 5 -1.60 11.25 -13.13
N LEU A 6 -1.61 12.21 -12.19
CA LEU A 6 -1.61 11.92 -10.76
C LEU A 6 -2.92 11.24 -10.33
N ALA A 7 -4.08 11.74 -10.78
CA ALA A 7 -5.36 11.12 -10.50
C ALA A 7 -5.44 9.68 -11.03
N THR A 8 -4.92 9.43 -12.23
CA THR A 8 -4.83 8.08 -12.82
C THR A 8 -3.91 7.17 -12.02
N SER A 9 -2.73 7.68 -11.63
CA SER A 9 -1.78 6.95 -10.79
C SER A 9 -2.36 6.62 -9.42
N MET A 10 -3.09 7.55 -8.82
CA MET A 10 -3.77 7.36 -7.53
C MET A 10 -4.89 6.32 -7.62
N LYS A 11 -5.71 6.35 -8.68
CA LYS A 11 -6.73 5.32 -8.90
C LYS A 11 -6.10 3.94 -9.05
N LYS A 12 -5.06 3.83 -9.89
CA LYS A 12 -4.33 2.56 -10.03
C LYS A 12 -3.76 2.10 -8.69
N LEU A 13 -3.21 3.02 -7.90
CA LEU A 13 -2.65 2.70 -6.60
C LEU A 13 -3.71 2.15 -5.65
N VAL A 14 -4.93 2.70 -5.65
CA VAL A 14 -6.08 2.14 -4.93
C VAL A 14 -6.37 0.71 -5.37
N ASP A 15 -6.51 0.47 -6.67
CA ASP A 15 -6.79 -0.86 -7.22
C ASP A 15 -5.68 -1.88 -6.85
N ASP A 16 -4.42 -1.43 -6.83
CA ASP A 16 -3.27 -2.28 -6.46
C ASP A 16 -3.25 -2.59 -4.95
N TYR A 17 -3.64 -1.64 -4.08
CA TYR A 17 -3.83 -1.90 -2.65
C TYR A 17 -4.95 -2.92 -2.39
N GLU A 18 -6.10 -2.78 -3.06
CA GLU A 18 -7.23 -3.72 -2.91
C GLU A 18 -6.81 -5.15 -3.28
N LYS A 19 -6.17 -5.32 -4.44
CA LYS A 19 -5.66 -6.63 -4.88
C LYS A 19 -4.64 -7.23 -3.91
N LEU A 20 -3.74 -6.41 -3.36
CA LEU A 20 -2.73 -6.90 -2.44
C LEU A 20 -3.34 -7.28 -1.08
N ILE A 21 -4.35 -6.55 -0.61
CA ILE A 21 -5.12 -6.86 0.60
C ILE A 21 -5.84 -8.21 0.43
N ASP A 22 -6.52 -8.44 -0.69
CA ASP A 22 -7.17 -9.72 -0.98
C ASP A 22 -6.18 -10.89 -0.94
N LYS A 23 -4.97 -10.67 -1.48
CA LYS A 23 -3.88 -11.66 -1.41
C LYS A 23 -3.39 -11.88 0.02
N ALA A 24 -3.21 -10.82 0.80
CA ALA A 24 -2.79 -10.92 2.20
C ALA A 24 -3.76 -11.75 3.04
N ILE A 25 -5.07 -11.55 2.86
CA ILE A 25 -6.12 -12.34 3.53
C ILE A 25 -5.98 -13.83 3.18
N ALA A 26 -5.62 -14.13 1.93
CA ALA A 26 -5.45 -15.51 1.43
C ALA A 26 -4.08 -16.15 1.78
N LEU A 27 -3.19 -15.47 2.51
CA LEU A 27 -1.87 -16.02 2.86
C LEU A 27 -1.88 -17.03 4.00
N LYS A 28 -2.92 -17.05 4.84
CA LYS A 28 -2.96 -17.96 6.00
C LYS A 28 -2.90 -19.42 5.55
N GLY A 29 -1.86 -20.14 5.97
CA GLY A 29 -1.63 -21.54 5.55
C GLY A 29 -1.28 -21.70 4.07
N ALA A 30 -0.84 -20.63 3.41
CA ALA A 30 -0.41 -20.67 2.02
C ALA A 30 0.95 -21.38 1.85
N ASP A 31 1.23 -21.86 0.64
CA ASP A 31 2.55 -22.36 0.28
C ASP A 31 3.57 -21.21 0.09
N ARG A 32 4.85 -21.57 0.05
CA ARG A 32 5.95 -20.62 -0.19
C ARG A 32 5.77 -19.79 -1.45
N GLY A 33 5.26 -20.37 -2.54
CA GLY A 33 5.10 -19.68 -3.82
C GLY A 33 4.15 -18.49 -3.71
N ARG A 34 3.05 -18.63 -2.97
CA ARG A 34 2.11 -17.54 -2.70
C ARG A 34 2.72 -16.41 -1.87
N TYR A 35 3.52 -16.76 -0.86
CA TYR A 35 4.28 -15.76 -0.09
C TYR A 35 5.26 -14.99 -0.96
N GLU A 36 5.98 -15.67 -1.86
CA GLU A 36 6.93 -15.03 -2.77
C GLU A 36 6.25 -14.05 -3.74
N VAL A 37 5.11 -14.45 -4.30
CA VAL A 37 4.28 -13.58 -5.16
C VAL A 37 3.81 -12.36 -4.37
N PHE A 38 3.27 -12.57 -3.16
CA PHE A 38 2.85 -11.47 -2.31
C PHE A 38 4.00 -10.50 -2.01
N ILE A 39 5.17 -11.01 -1.61
CA ILE A 39 6.34 -10.17 -1.30
C ILE A 39 6.78 -9.36 -2.52
N SER A 40 6.80 -9.97 -3.70
CA SER A 40 7.18 -9.29 -4.95
C SER A 40 6.23 -8.12 -5.28
N GLU A 41 4.92 -8.37 -5.17
CA GLU A 41 3.90 -7.35 -5.45
C GLU A 41 3.87 -6.26 -4.38
N ALA A 42 3.98 -6.63 -3.10
CA ALA A 42 4.08 -5.70 -1.99
C ALA A 42 5.30 -4.78 -2.11
N THR A 43 6.43 -5.32 -2.58
CA THR A 43 7.63 -4.52 -2.86
C THR A 43 7.35 -3.47 -3.93
N THR A 44 6.70 -3.88 -5.03
CA THR A 44 6.34 -2.99 -6.13
C THR A 44 5.36 -1.90 -5.68
N LEU A 45 4.34 -2.29 -4.92
CA LEU A 45 3.34 -1.37 -4.37
C LEU A 45 3.97 -0.35 -3.41
N LEU A 46 4.89 -0.79 -2.55
CA LEU A 46 5.61 0.09 -1.64
C LEU A 46 6.42 1.16 -2.40
N GLN A 47 7.13 0.77 -3.46
CA GLN A 47 7.89 1.71 -4.28
C GLN A 47 6.98 2.69 -5.02
N ALA A 48 5.88 2.19 -5.62
CA ALA A 48 4.89 3.05 -6.26
C ALA A 48 4.29 4.05 -5.26
N SER A 49 3.95 3.59 -4.05
CA SER A 49 3.40 4.42 -2.98
C SER A 49 4.37 5.52 -2.54
N LYS A 50 5.66 5.19 -2.36
CA LYS A 50 6.71 6.16 -2.03
C LYS A 50 6.88 7.24 -3.10
N SER A 51 6.66 6.91 -4.36
CA SER A 51 6.74 7.87 -5.47
C SER A 51 5.49 8.73 -5.59
N ILE A 52 4.29 8.16 -5.43
CA ILE A 52 3.03 8.83 -5.78
C ILE A 52 2.44 9.60 -4.60
N LEU A 53 2.45 9.02 -3.39
CA LEU A 53 1.73 9.57 -2.25
C LEU A 53 2.25 10.92 -1.73
N PRO A 54 3.56 11.25 -1.81
CA PRO A 54 4.04 12.60 -1.49
C PRO A 54 3.45 13.68 -2.40
N GLU A 55 3.34 13.43 -3.70
CA GLU A 55 2.71 14.37 -4.64
C GLU A 55 1.22 14.52 -4.33
N ALA A 56 0.53 13.40 -4.07
CA ALA A 56 -0.89 13.42 -3.69
C ALA A 56 -1.17 14.15 -2.37
N LYS A 57 -0.27 14.01 -1.38
CA LYS A 57 -0.32 14.75 -0.10
C LYS A 57 -0.25 16.26 -0.33
N ALA A 58 0.66 16.72 -1.20
CA ALA A 58 0.79 18.14 -1.52
C ALA A 58 -0.48 18.70 -2.17
N VAL A 59 -1.08 17.95 -3.11
CA VAL A 59 -2.36 18.33 -3.74
C VAL A 59 -3.50 18.32 -2.74
N ALA A 60 -3.59 17.30 -1.87
CA ALA A 60 -4.64 17.18 -0.86
C ALA A 60 -4.59 18.28 0.22
N GLY A 61 -3.41 18.88 0.43
CA GLY A 61 -3.22 20.04 1.31
C GLY A 61 -3.53 21.39 0.66
N SER A 62 -3.74 21.44 -0.67
CA SER A 62 -4.08 22.67 -1.38
C SER A 62 -5.59 22.98 -1.29
N TYR A 63 -5.95 24.22 -0.96
CA TYR A 63 -7.33 24.66 -0.68
C TYR A 63 -8.17 24.94 -1.95
N SER A 64 -7.93 24.22 -3.05
CA SER A 64 -8.76 24.34 -4.27
C SER A 64 -9.81 23.23 -4.32
N SER A 65 -10.91 23.43 -3.59
CA SER A 65 -12.00 22.46 -3.48
C SER A 65 -12.97 22.46 -4.67
N SER A 66 -12.76 23.29 -5.70
CA SER A 66 -13.62 23.36 -6.89
C SER A 66 -13.17 22.41 -8.01
N ASP A 67 -11.90 22.00 -8.05
CA ASP A 67 -11.38 21.09 -9.07
C ASP A 67 -11.73 19.62 -8.74
N VAL A 68 -12.43 18.97 -9.68
CA VAL A 68 -12.86 17.57 -9.57
C VAL A 68 -11.67 16.61 -9.45
N LEU A 69 -10.56 16.87 -10.15
CA LEU A 69 -9.36 16.04 -10.07
C LEU A 69 -8.71 16.14 -8.69
N VAL A 70 -8.64 17.35 -8.12
CA VAL A 70 -8.11 17.57 -6.77
C VAL A 70 -8.96 16.82 -5.74
N LYS A 71 -10.30 16.80 -5.88
CA LYS A 71 -11.19 16.00 -5.03
C LYS A 71 -10.91 14.50 -5.11
N HIS A 72 -10.75 13.96 -6.32
CA HIS A 72 -10.45 12.54 -6.51
C HIS A 72 -9.10 12.17 -5.90
N ILE A 73 -8.04 12.94 -6.19
CA ILE A 73 -6.70 12.72 -5.63
C ILE A 73 -6.77 12.76 -4.09
N SER A 74 -7.45 13.76 -3.53
CA SER A 74 -7.59 13.91 -2.08
C SER A 74 -8.35 12.74 -1.45
N THR A 75 -9.39 12.23 -2.11
CA THR A 75 -10.18 11.09 -1.63
C THR A 75 -9.35 9.82 -1.65
N TYR A 76 -8.70 9.50 -2.77
CA TYR A 76 -7.83 8.34 -2.89
C TYR A 76 -6.66 8.39 -1.91
N TYR A 77 -6.04 9.56 -1.73
CA TYR A 77 -4.95 9.74 -0.77
C TYR A 77 -5.40 9.42 0.66
N ARG A 78 -6.54 9.97 1.09
CA ARG A 78 -7.08 9.71 2.42
C ARG A 78 -7.45 8.23 2.60
N MET A 79 -8.04 7.61 1.59
CA MET A 79 -8.39 6.20 1.64
C MET A 79 -7.15 5.31 1.82
N ILE A 80 -6.11 5.54 1.00
CA ILE A 80 -4.86 4.79 1.11
C ILE A 80 -4.17 5.03 2.47
N LYS A 81 -4.05 6.29 2.89
CA LYS A 81 -3.36 6.68 4.13
C LYS A 81 -4.04 6.16 5.40
N TYR A 82 -5.35 6.34 5.49
CA TYR A 82 -6.09 6.10 6.72
C TYR A 82 -6.74 4.72 6.77
N VAL A 83 -6.87 4.03 5.64
CA VAL A 83 -7.50 2.71 5.57
C VAL A 83 -6.52 1.66 5.04
N SER A 84 -6.15 1.75 3.75
CA SER A 84 -5.48 0.63 3.06
C SER A 84 -4.10 0.28 3.63
N ILE A 85 -3.23 1.27 3.88
CA ILE A 85 -1.89 1.01 4.44
C ILE A 85 -1.99 0.38 5.82
N ARG A 86 -2.89 0.89 6.67
CA ARG A 86 -3.06 0.41 8.04
C ARG A 86 -3.56 -1.03 8.05
N TYR A 87 -4.58 -1.30 7.25
CA TYR A 87 -5.14 -2.64 7.17
C TYR A 87 -4.13 -3.65 6.61
N LEU A 88 -3.37 -3.29 5.59
CA LEU A 88 -2.30 -4.13 5.07
C LEU A 88 -1.22 -4.43 6.12
N ILE A 89 -0.81 -3.43 6.91
CA ILE A 89 0.14 -3.61 8.02
C ILE A 89 -0.39 -4.63 9.03
N ASP A 90 -1.66 -4.54 9.41
CA ASP A 90 -2.27 -5.45 10.37
C ASP A 90 -2.30 -6.89 9.82
N LEU A 91 -2.71 -7.08 8.56
CA LEU A 91 -2.69 -8.39 7.90
C LEU A 91 -1.27 -8.98 7.80
N MET A 92 -0.26 -8.14 7.53
CA MET A 92 1.14 -8.57 7.51
C MET A 92 1.64 -8.98 8.90
N LYS A 93 1.21 -8.28 9.96
CA LYS A 93 1.53 -8.65 11.36
C LYS A 93 0.91 -9.98 11.74
N GLU A 94 -0.35 -10.21 11.37
CA GLU A 94 -1.02 -11.50 11.57
C GLU A 94 -0.30 -12.62 10.83
N THR A 95 0.09 -12.37 9.58
CA THR A 95 0.82 -13.34 8.75
C THR A 95 2.17 -13.72 9.36
N LEU A 96 2.89 -12.75 9.93
CA LEU A 96 4.18 -12.98 10.60
C LEU A 96 4.06 -13.79 11.91
N GLN A 97 2.85 -13.97 12.44
CA GLN A 97 2.60 -14.86 13.58
C GLN A 97 2.41 -16.32 13.17
N ASP A 98 2.37 -16.64 11.87
CA ASP A 98 2.29 -18.02 11.39
C ASP A 98 3.59 -18.78 11.73
N SER A 99 3.49 -19.77 12.62
CA SER A 99 4.63 -20.59 13.05
C SER A 99 5.23 -21.45 11.94
N ASN A 100 4.52 -21.63 10.82
CA ASN A 100 5.00 -22.37 9.66
C ASN A 100 5.72 -21.48 8.64
N LEU A 101 5.84 -20.17 8.90
CA LEU A 101 6.49 -19.24 7.99
C LEU A 101 8.00 -19.49 7.97
N GLU A 102 8.50 -19.85 6.79
CA GLU A 102 9.93 -20.12 6.61
C GLU A 102 10.77 -18.87 6.95
N GLN A 103 11.91 -19.08 7.61
CA GLN A 103 12.77 -17.99 8.11
C GLN A 103 13.14 -16.95 7.05
N GLY A 104 13.45 -17.38 5.81
CA GLY A 104 13.78 -16.47 4.71
C GLY A 104 12.60 -15.62 4.23
N VAL A 105 11.39 -16.19 4.24
CA VAL A 105 10.15 -15.49 3.90
C VAL A 105 9.79 -14.50 5.01
N SER A 106 9.89 -14.94 6.27
CA SER A 106 9.65 -14.12 7.45
C SER A 106 10.55 -12.87 7.48
N ALA A 107 11.86 -13.03 7.25
CA ALA A 107 12.79 -11.90 7.21
C ALA A 107 12.40 -10.84 6.16
N ARG A 108 11.99 -11.27 4.96
CA ARG A 108 11.56 -10.36 3.89
C ARG A 108 10.21 -9.70 4.18
N MET A 109 9.29 -10.44 4.79
CA MET A 109 8.02 -9.90 5.28
C MET A 109 8.25 -8.82 6.35
N HIS A 110 9.20 -9.01 7.27
CA HIS A 110 9.58 -7.99 8.25
C HIS A 110 10.15 -6.73 7.60
N VAL A 111 11.01 -6.87 6.58
CA VAL A 111 11.54 -5.71 5.83
C VAL A 111 10.41 -4.94 5.14
N LEU A 112 9.47 -5.65 4.50
CA LEU A 112 8.31 -5.01 3.87
C LEU A 112 7.41 -4.31 4.90
N LEU A 113 7.14 -4.97 6.03
CA LEU A 113 6.32 -4.42 7.10
C LEU A 113 6.91 -3.10 7.61
N ALA A 114 8.21 -3.09 7.92
CA ALA A 114 8.91 -1.86 8.32
C ALA A 114 8.84 -0.78 7.23
N GLY A 115 8.89 -1.17 5.96
CA GLY A 115 8.70 -0.28 4.81
C GLY A 115 7.33 0.41 4.79
N PHE A 116 6.25 -0.36 4.98
CA PHE A 116 4.89 0.18 5.05
C PHE A 116 4.63 0.96 6.34
N GLU A 117 5.20 0.56 7.47
CA GLU A 117 5.11 1.33 8.73
C GLU A 117 5.78 2.70 8.60
N ASN A 118 6.98 2.77 8.02
CA ASN A 118 7.63 4.05 7.71
C ASN A 118 6.82 4.89 6.73
N LEU A 119 6.24 4.27 5.70
CA LEU A 119 5.35 4.97 4.77
C LEU A 119 4.14 5.57 5.50
N LYS A 120 3.49 4.79 6.37
CA LYS A 120 2.36 5.27 7.20
C LYS A 120 2.73 6.49 8.04
N ASP A 121 3.94 6.52 8.61
CA ASP A 121 4.38 7.58 9.52
C ASP A 121 4.87 8.85 8.79
N THR A 122 5.29 8.73 7.52
CA THR A 122 5.79 9.86 6.71
C THR A 122 4.71 10.59 5.92
N LEU A 123 3.54 9.97 5.73
CA LEU A 123 2.39 10.57 5.04
C LEU A 123 1.53 11.41 5.97
#